data_AF-A0A968YS25-F1
#
_entry.id   AF-A0A968YS25-F1
#
_cell.length_a   1.000
_cell.length_b   1.000
_cell.length_c   1.000
_cell.angle_alpha   90.00
_cell.angle_beta   90.00
_cell.angle_gamma   90.00
#
_symmetry.space_group_name_H-M   'P 1'
#
loop_
_entity.id
_entity.type
_entity.pdbx_description
1 polymer ?
#
loop_
_entity_poly.entity_id
_entity_poly.type
_entity_poly.pdbx_seq_one_letter_code
_entity_poly.pdbx_strand_id
1 'polypeptide(L)'
;MRSPSRSPKGSTIANLVAKIDSFGFDTAMTFGVGGFLSQDVRPVVLFRNGEALKDVKGLTYAGGLAAHRSVKPKAWTQWRRSNGRVELSTDKGWKKLPFSTTYQSLPNQFRLDGTYRSLSGTGNVAIGGSSSVAAWNTYTFSADGRVVRGGGAGASSGDVVTSSVAPNQRGRYQVEGLILRIRYDDGSVEERIVIANPKDPKTAIWLDGNSYARRK
;
A
#
# COMPACT_ATOMS: atom_id res chain seq x y z
N MET A 1 -1.07 -0.39 40.57
CA MET A 1 -0.44 -0.21 39.24
C MET A 1 -1.38 -0.80 38.19
N ARG A 2 -2.01 0.03 37.34
CA ARG A 2 -2.82 -0.46 36.21
C ARG A 2 -1.94 -0.51 34.97
N SER A 3 -1.73 -1.70 34.43
CA SER A 3 -1.10 -1.91 33.13
C SER A 3 -1.94 -1.23 32.04
N PRO A 4 -1.34 -0.50 31.08
CA PRO A 4 -2.10 0.02 29.95
C PRO A 4 -2.47 -1.15 29.03
N SER A 5 -3.76 -1.43 28.90
CA SER A 5 -4.30 -2.39 27.93
C SER A 5 -3.97 -1.91 26.53
N ARG A 6 -3.00 -2.55 25.88
CA ARG A 6 -2.68 -2.33 24.47
C ARG A 6 -3.85 -2.86 23.66
N SER A 7 -4.75 -1.98 23.21
CA SER A 7 -5.81 -2.35 22.27
C SER A 7 -5.18 -3.09 21.08
N PRO A 8 -5.65 -4.31 20.73
CA PRO A 8 -5.04 -5.05 19.64
C PRO A 8 -5.33 -4.32 18.33
N LYS A 9 -4.28 -3.86 17.63
CA LYS A 9 -4.37 -3.16 16.34
C LYS A 9 -5.28 -3.87 15.32
N GLY A 10 -5.46 -5.19 15.45
CA GLY A 10 -6.33 -5.97 14.57
C GLY A 10 -7.82 -5.66 14.64
N SER A 11 -8.35 -5.20 15.78
CA SER A 11 -9.74 -4.71 15.83
C SER A 11 -9.93 -3.42 15.02
N THR A 12 -8.86 -2.62 14.85
CA THR A 12 -8.92 -1.35 14.12
C THR A 12 -8.86 -1.56 12.60
N ILE A 13 -8.01 -2.48 12.13
CA ILE A 13 -7.89 -2.78 10.69
C ILE A 13 -9.15 -3.46 10.16
N ALA A 14 -9.68 -4.46 10.87
CA ALA A 14 -10.92 -5.13 10.47
C ALA A 14 -12.09 -4.14 10.37
N ASN A 15 -12.24 -3.25 11.35
CA ASN A 15 -13.27 -2.19 11.34
C ASN A 15 -13.08 -1.20 10.17
N LEU A 16 -11.84 -0.91 9.78
CA LEU A 16 -11.56 -0.07 8.62
C LEU A 16 -11.89 -0.78 7.31
N VAL A 17 -11.48 -2.04 7.14
CA VAL A 17 -11.78 -2.86 5.96
C VAL A 17 -13.29 -3.04 5.79
N ALA A 18 -14.05 -3.20 6.88
CA ALA A 18 -15.51 -3.29 6.82
C ALA A 18 -16.19 -2.05 6.20
N LYS A 19 -15.55 -0.86 6.27
CA LYS A 19 -16.05 0.38 5.67
C LYS A 19 -15.77 0.47 4.16
N ILE A 20 -14.86 -0.34 3.65
CA ILE A 20 -14.49 -0.38 2.24
C ILE A 20 -15.57 -1.15 1.47
N ASP A 21 -16.06 -0.57 0.37
CA ASP A 21 -16.87 -1.27 -0.63
C ASP A 21 -15.94 -2.09 -1.52
N SER A 22 -14.98 -1.43 -2.16
CA SER A 22 -13.99 -2.04 -3.04
C SER A 22 -12.80 -1.10 -3.26
N PHE A 23 -11.76 -1.59 -3.93
CA PHE A 23 -10.69 -0.75 -4.47
C PHE A 23 -10.62 -0.90 -5.99
N GLY A 24 -10.20 0.17 -6.67
CA GLY A 24 -9.90 0.18 -8.10
C GLY A 24 -8.56 0.85 -8.36
N PHE A 25 -8.28 1.19 -9.61
CA PHE A 25 -7.06 1.88 -10.01
C PHE A 25 -7.40 3.11 -10.85
N ASP A 26 -6.67 4.21 -10.63
CA ASP A 26 -6.66 5.40 -11.48
C ASP A 26 -5.24 5.62 -12.01
N THR A 27 -5.11 6.46 -13.03
CA THR A 27 -3.84 6.90 -13.57
C THR A 27 -3.61 8.37 -13.23
N ALA A 28 -2.47 8.68 -12.65
CA ALA A 28 -2.02 10.05 -12.47
C ALA A 28 -0.82 10.31 -13.39
N MET A 29 -0.81 11.43 -14.10
CA MET A 29 0.42 11.87 -14.79
C MET A 29 1.43 12.34 -13.75
N THR A 30 2.65 11.86 -13.87
CA THR A 30 3.80 12.30 -13.06
C THR A 30 4.89 12.81 -13.99
N PHE A 31 5.52 13.91 -13.59
CA PHE A 31 6.67 14.47 -14.26
C PHE A 31 7.93 13.90 -13.61
N GLY A 32 8.72 13.18 -14.40
CA GLY A 32 10.04 12.70 -14.02
C GLY A 32 11.09 13.80 -14.10
N VAL A 33 12.22 13.56 -13.45
CA VAL A 33 13.42 14.38 -13.61
C VAL A 33 13.87 14.32 -15.08
N GLY A 34 14.12 15.48 -15.68
CA GLY A 34 14.43 15.60 -17.11
C GLY A 34 13.22 15.85 -18.01
N GLY A 35 12.03 16.12 -17.45
CA GLY A 35 10.84 16.50 -18.22
C GLY A 35 10.05 15.33 -18.82
N PHE A 36 10.42 14.09 -18.51
CA PHE A 36 9.69 12.91 -18.98
C PHE A 36 8.31 12.80 -18.33
N LEU A 37 7.27 12.65 -19.14
CA LEU A 37 5.91 12.36 -18.68
C LEU A 37 5.74 10.85 -18.48
N SER A 38 5.38 10.43 -17.28
CA SER A 38 5.00 9.05 -16.97
C SER A 38 3.56 8.98 -16.49
N GLN A 39 2.89 7.86 -16.76
CA GLN A 39 1.62 7.52 -16.14
C GLN A 39 1.89 6.58 -14.97
N ASP A 40 1.43 6.96 -13.78
CA ASP A 40 1.55 6.18 -12.56
C ASP A 40 0.18 5.59 -12.21
N VAL A 41 0.11 4.27 -12.07
CA VAL A 41 -1.11 3.55 -11.70
C VAL A 41 -1.21 3.54 -10.18
N ARG A 42 -2.29 4.11 -9.64
CA ARG A 42 -2.49 4.26 -8.19
C ARG A 42 -3.82 3.65 -7.77
N PRO A 43 -3.86 2.96 -6.62
CA PRO A 43 -5.10 2.45 -6.09
C PRO A 43 -5.98 3.62 -5.63
N VAL A 44 -7.28 3.44 -5.81
CA VAL A 44 -8.31 4.30 -5.23
C VAL A 44 -9.21 3.41 -4.39
N VAL A 45 -9.42 3.79 -3.13
CA VAL A 45 -10.28 3.04 -2.21
C VAL A 45 -11.67 3.67 -2.21
N LEU A 46 -12.69 2.85 -2.45
CA LEU A 46 -14.09 3.23 -2.51
C LEU A 46 -14.75 2.78 -1.21
N PHE A 47 -15.30 3.72 -0.45
CA PHE A 47 -16.00 3.45 0.81
C PHE A 47 -17.49 3.25 0.57
N ARG A 48 -18.12 2.44 1.41
CA ARG A 48 -19.57 2.13 1.35
C ARG A 48 -20.47 3.36 1.50
N ASN A 49 -19.96 4.44 2.08
CA ASN A 49 -20.70 5.69 2.27
C ASN A 49 -20.64 6.63 1.05
N GLY A 50 -20.11 6.17 -0.10
CA GLY A 50 -20.01 6.97 -1.33
C GLY A 50 -18.72 7.79 -1.44
N GLU A 51 -17.84 7.78 -0.43
CA GLU A 51 -16.57 8.50 -0.48
C GLU A 51 -15.45 7.68 -1.11
N ALA A 52 -14.52 8.32 -1.80
CA ALA A 52 -13.34 7.72 -2.39
C ALA A 52 -12.07 8.40 -1.90
N LEU A 53 -11.05 7.59 -1.60
CA LEU A 53 -9.72 8.04 -1.19
C LEU A 53 -8.71 7.77 -2.32
N LYS A 54 -8.16 8.85 -2.87
CA LYS A 54 -7.16 8.84 -3.95
C LYS A 54 -5.72 8.72 -3.44
N ASP A 55 -5.46 9.14 -2.20
CA ASP A 55 -4.18 8.95 -1.50
C ASP A 55 -4.34 7.87 -0.43
N VAL A 56 -4.11 6.61 -0.80
CA VAL A 56 -4.35 5.45 0.07
C VAL A 56 -3.52 5.43 1.35
N LYS A 57 -2.45 6.25 1.46
CA LYS A 57 -1.73 6.45 2.73
C LYS A 57 -2.64 6.99 3.85
N GLY A 58 -3.76 7.61 3.48
CA GLY A 58 -4.79 8.05 4.42
C GLY A 58 -5.42 6.92 5.24
N LEU A 59 -5.37 5.66 4.77
CA LEU A 59 -5.92 4.50 5.48
C LEU A 59 -5.27 4.29 6.85
N THR A 60 -3.98 4.58 6.97
CA THR A 60 -3.22 4.39 8.22
C THR A 60 -2.76 5.71 8.82
N TYR A 61 -3.45 6.81 8.49
CA TYR A 61 -3.19 8.09 9.12
C TYR A 61 -3.45 7.97 10.63
N ALA A 62 -2.49 8.40 11.46
CA ALA A 62 -2.52 8.18 12.90
C ALA A 62 -3.77 8.80 13.57
N GLY A 63 -4.26 9.94 13.06
CA GLY A 63 -5.50 10.58 13.53
C GLY A 63 -6.78 9.98 12.94
N GLY A 64 -6.70 8.91 12.16
CA GLY A 64 -7.83 8.29 11.47
C GLY A 64 -8.30 9.03 10.20
N LEU A 65 -9.30 8.45 9.53
CA LEU A 65 -9.78 8.94 8.23
C LEU A 65 -10.33 10.37 8.29
N ALA A 66 -11.06 10.72 9.35
CA ALA A 66 -11.66 12.04 9.51
C ALA A 66 -10.60 13.14 9.63
N ALA A 67 -9.55 12.90 10.44
CA ALA A 67 -8.44 13.83 10.56
C ALA A 67 -7.65 13.92 9.25
N HIS A 68 -7.41 12.79 8.56
CA HIS A 68 -6.78 12.81 7.23
C HIS A 68 -7.58 13.65 6.23
N ARG A 69 -8.90 13.55 6.25
CA ARG A 69 -9.80 14.35 5.39
C ARG A 69 -9.70 15.84 5.65
N SER A 70 -9.63 16.24 6.92
CA SER A 70 -9.46 17.64 7.29
C SER A 70 -8.12 18.20 6.78
N VAL A 71 -7.04 17.44 6.93
CA VAL A 71 -5.68 17.90 6.54
C VAL A 71 -5.44 17.79 5.03
N LYS A 72 -6.02 16.79 4.35
CA LYS A 72 -5.86 16.56 2.90
C LYS A 72 -7.20 16.40 2.19
N PRO A 73 -8.06 17.43 2.12
CA PRO A 73 -9.38 17.32 1.51
C PRO A 73 -9.32 16.92 0.03
N LYS A 74 -8.28 17.37 -0.70
CA LYS A 74 -8.06 17.02 -2.13
C LYS A 74 -7.77 15.54 -2.38
N ALA A 75 -7.38 14.78 -1.35
CA ALA A 75 -7.21 13.33 -1.43
C ALA A 75 -8.55 12.57 -1.42
N TRP A 76 -9.64 13.25 -1.07
CA TRP A 76 -10.98 12.68 -0.99
C TRP A 76 -11.85 13.19 -2.14
N THR A 77 -12.81 12.37 -2.54
CA THR A 77 -13.89 12.74 -3.46
C THR A 77 -15.10 11.84 -3.23
N GLN A 78 -16.16 12.01 -3.98
CA GLN A 78 -17.28 11.07 -4.05
C GLN A 78 -17.07 10.10 -5.21
N TRP A 79 -17.62 8.90 -5.11
CA TRP A 79 -17.71 7.94 -6.21
C TRP A 79 -19.15 7.46 -6.40
N ARG A 80 -19.41 6.95 -7.60
CA ARG A 80 -20.66 6.27 -7.92
C ARG A 80 -20.42 5.17 -8.95
N ARG A 81 -21.38 4.25 -9.06
CA ARG A 81 -21.51 3.37 -10.22
C ARG A 81 -22.53 3.96 -11.18
N SER A 82 -22.16 4.09 -12.44
CA SER A 82 -23.02 4.57 -13.53
C SER A 82 -22.74 3.73 -14.78
N ASN A 83 -23.78 3.14 -15.38
CA ASN A 83 -23.67 2.29 -16.57
C ASN A 83 -22.58 1.19 -16.45
N GLY A 84 -22.54 0.51 -15.30
CA GLY A 84 -21.56 -0.55 -15.01
C GLY A 84 -20.12 -0.09 -14.82
N ARG A 85 -19.87 1.22 -14.72
CA ARG A 85 -18.52 1.80 -14.54
C ARG A 85 -18.47 2.62 -13.25
N VAL A 86 -17.30 2.63 -12.63
CA VAL A 86 -17.03 3.52 -11.50
C VAL A 86 -16.62 4.90 -12.01
N GLU A 87 -17.24 5.91 -11.43
CA GLU A 87 -16.95 7.32 -11.68
C GLU A 87 -16.56 8.02 -10.38
N LEU A 88 -15.57 8.92 -10.46
CA LEU A 88 -15.17 9.81 -9.38
C LEU A 88 -15.69 11.22 -9.65
N SER A 89 -16.14 11.91 -8.61
CA SER A 89 -16.52 13.32 -8.70
C SER A 89 -15.27 14.19 -8.88
N THR A 90 -15.38 15.18 -9.75
CA THR A 90 -14.36 16.18 -10.04
C THR A 90 -15.03 17.53 -10.26
N ASP A 91 -14.24 18.61 -10.31
CA ASP A 91 -14.75 19.96 -10.57
C ASP A 91 -15.43 20.09 -11.95
N LYS A 92 -15.12 19.17 -12.89
CA LYS A 92 -15.73 19.10 -14.23
C LYS A 92 -16.89 18.10 -14.30
N GLY A 93 -17.38 17.63 -13.16
CA GLY A 93 -18.38 16.58 -13.05
C GLY A 93 -17.77 15.19 -12.85
N TRP A 94 -18.52 14.16 -13.27
CA TRP A 94 -18.14 12.77 -13.01
C TRP A 94 -17.14 12.24 -14.05
N LYS A 95 -15.97 11.82 -13.58
CA LYS A 95 -14.89 11.22 -14.39
C LYS A 95 -14.90 9.71 -14.23
N LYS A 96 -14.99 8.97 -15.33
CA LYS A 96 -14.83 7.50 -15.34
C LYS A 96 -13.41 7.11 -14.94
N LEU A 97 -13.28 6.10 -14.10
CA LEU A 97 -11.97 5.48 -13.88
C LEU A 97 -11.48 4.85 -15.20
N PRO A 98 -10.17 4.96 -15.52
CA PRO A 98 -9.59 4.31 -16.69
C PRO A 98 -9.71 2.78 -16.60
N PHE A 99 -9.66 2.25 -15.37
CA PHE A 99 -9.89 0.84 -15.08
C PHE A 99 -11.27 0.69 -14.41
N SER A 100 -12.22 0.06 -15.11
CA SER A 100 -13.59 -0.12 -14.62
C SER A 100 -13.74 -1.24 -13.58
N THR A 101 -12.80 -2.18 -13.54
CA THR A 101 -12.84 -3.30 -12.60
C THR A 101 -12.45 -2.83 -11.20
N THR A 102 -13.30 -3.13 -10.22
CA THR A 102 -12.97 -2.97 -8.80
C THR A 102 -13.04 -4.31 -8.08
N TYR A 103 -12.34 -4.40 -6.96
CA TYR A 103 -12.21 -5.63 -6.19
C TYR A 103 -12.63 -5.36 -4.74
N GLN A 104 -13.59 -6.13 -4.24
CA GLN A 104 -14.03 -6.04 -2.83
C GLN A 104 -13.01 -6.69 -1.90
N SER A 105 -12.33 -7.72 -2.40
CA SER A 105 -11.33 -8.52 -1.70
C SER A 105 -10.28 -9.02 -2.67
N LEU A 106 -9.11 -9.40 -2.15
CA LEU A 106 -8.22 -10.30 -2.86
C LEU A 106 -8.80 -11.72 -2.83
N PRO A 107 -8.53 -12.56 -3.85
CA PRO A 107 -9.00 -13.94 -3.90
C PRO A 107 -8.67 -14.74 -2.65
N ASN A 108 -9.49 -15.75 -2.34
CA ASN A 108 -9.17 -16.70 -1.28
C ASN A 108 -7.82 -17.38 -1.58
N GLN A 109 -7.01 -17.58 -0.54
CA GLN A 109 -5.68 -18.17 -0.64
C GLN A 109 -4.71 -17.39 -1.57
N PHE A 110 -4.96 -16.10 -1.81
CA PHE A 110 -4.08 -15.25 -2.61
C PHE A 110 -2.65 -15.28 -2.08
N ARG A 111 -1.70 -15.56 -2.99
CA ARG A 111 -0.27 -15.64 -2.69
C ARG A 111 0.49 -14.47 -3.29
N LEU A 112 1.36 -13.91 -2.48
CA LEU A 112 2.39 -12.98 -2.93
C LEU A 112 3.66 -13.77 -3.22
N ASP A 113 4.36 -13.38 -4.29
CA ASP A 113 5.57 -14.10 -4.72
C ASP A 113 6.60 -13.15 -5.33
N GLY A 114 7.71 -13.00 -4.62
CA GLY A 114 8.85 -12.18 -4.98
C GLY A 114 9.19 -11.11 -3.94
N THR A 115 10.18 -10.31 -4.31
CA THR A 115 10.73 -9.24 -3.47
C THR A 115 10.14 -7.90 -3.84
N TYR A 116 9.56 -7.21 -2.86
CA TYR A 116 8.89 -5.93 -3.01
C TYR A 116 9.61 -4.89 -2.15
N ARG A 117 10.09 -3.80 -2.77
CA ARG A 117 10.83 -2.74 -2.07
C ARG A 117 10.03 -1.45 -2.04
N SER A 118 9.88 -0.84 -0.87
CA SER A 118 9.38 0.53 -0.77
C SER A 118 10.49 1.49 -1.15
N LEU A 119 10.15 2.47 -1.97
CA LEU A 119 10.99 3.64 -2.18
C LEU A 119 10.53 4.69 -1.16
N SER A 120 11.10 4.65 0.05
CA SER A 120 10.94 5.74 1.02
C SER A 120 12.09 6.72 0.84
N GLY A 121 11.81 7.88 0.26
CA GLY A 121 12.76 8.96 0.06
C GLY A 121 12.09 10.08 -0.72
N THR A 122 11.63 11.10 -0.01
CA THR A 122 11.28 12.39 -0.61
C THR A 122 12.52 12.98 -1.27
N GLY A 123 12.47 13.21 -2.57
CA GLY A 123 13.47 14.01 -3.27
C GLY A 123 13.53 13.66 -4.74
N ASN A 124 13.20 14.62 -5.60
CA ASN A 124 13.69 14.65 -6.98
C ASN A 124 15.18 14.31 -6.94
N VAL A 125 15.59 13.15 -7.44
CA VAL A 125 17.00 12.95 -7.83
C VAL A 125 17.14 13.66 -9.17
N ALA A 126 17.18 14.99 -9.12
CA ALA A 126 17.75 15.78 -10.20
C ALA A 126 19.12 15.18 -10.50
N ILE A 127 19.33 14.83 -11.76
CA ILE A 127 20.59 14.30 -12.26
C ILE A 127 21.71 15.27 -11.85
N GLY A 128 22.57 14.84 -10.93
CA GLY A 128 23.78 15.56 -10.52
C GLY A 128 23.85 15.88 -9.02
N GLY A 129 24.66 15.11 -8.29
CA GLY A 129 25.32 15.58 -7.06
C GLY A 129 24.80 15.07 -5.71
N SER A 130 25.62 14.23 -5.08
CA SER A 130 25.74 13.90 -3.64
C SER A 130 24.56 13.27 -2.87
N SER A 131 24.76 11.99 -2.53
CA SER A 131 24.31 11.27 -1.32
C SER A 131 22.88 11.48 -0.86
N SER A 132 21.94 10.77 -1.51
CA SER A 132 20.64 10.46 -0.89
C SER A 132 20.77 9.19 -0.04
N VAL A 133 20.68 9.32 1.29
CA VAL A 133 20.48 8.17 2.18
C VAL A 133 19.04 7.71 2.00
N ALA A 134 18.81 6.80 1.05
CA ALA A 134 17.52 6.15 0.92
C ALA A 134 17.43 5.06 1.99
N ALA A 135 16.56 5.24 2.99
CA ALA A 135 16.12 4.10 3.80
C ALA A 135 15.05 3.37 2.99
N TRP A 136 15.17 2.06 2.79
CA TRP A 136 14.14 1.26 2.13
C TRP A 136 13.70 0.10 3.00
N ASN A 137 12.42 -0.26 2.91
CA ASN A 137 11.90 -1.50 3.47
C ASN A 137 11.69 -2.49 2.33
N THR A 138 12.02 -3.75 2.57
CA THR A 138 11.82 -4.83 1.60
C THR A 138 10.97 -5.93 2.24
N TYR A 139 10.01 -6.47 1.49
CA TYR A 139 9.33 -7.72 1.82
C TYR A 139 9.61 -8.74 0.71
N THR A 140 10.19 -9.87 1.06
CA THR A 140 10.26 -11.04 0.17
C THR A 140 9.18 -12.01 0.61
N PHE A 141 8.18 -12.20 -0.25
CA PHE A 141 7.14 -13.20 -0.06
C PHE A 141 7.42 -14.40 -0.93
N SER A 142 7.13 -15.59 -0.40
CA SER A 142 7.21 -16.85 -1.14
C SER A 142 5.81 -17.44 -1.30
N ALA A 143 5.59 -18.17 -2.40
CA ALA A 143 4.31 -18.80 -2.70
C ALA A 143 3.85 -19.81 -1.62
N ASP A 144 4.79 -20.39 -0.87
CA ASP A 144 4.54 -21.30 0.26
C ASP A 144 4.02 -20.60 1.54
N GLY A 145 3.85 -19.28 1.49
CA GLY A 145 3.38 -18.48 2.61
C GLY A 145 4.50 -18.00 3.55
N ARG A 146 5.78 -18.10 3.18
CA ARG A 146 6.88 -17.47 3.94
C ARG A 146 7.03 -15.99 3.60
N VAL A 147 7.45 -15.20 4.59
CA VAL A 147 7.83 -13.81 4.40
C VAL A 147 9.14 -13.51 5.11
N VAL A 148 9.97 -12.69 4.47
CA VAL A 148 11.16 -12.07 5.06
C VAL A 148 11.06 -10.56 4.87
N ARG A 149 11.18 -9.82 5.97
CA ARG A 149 11.26 -8.37 6.02
C ARG A 149 12.72 -7.96 6.11
N GLY A 150 13.21 -7.29 5.10
CA GLY A 150 14.52 -6.66 5.08
C GLY A 150 14.42 -5.13 5.18
N GLY A 151 15.53 -4.49 5.49
CA GLY A 151 15.70 -3.05 5.41
C GLY A 151 17.16 -2.69 5.28
N GLY A 152 17.45 -1.56 4.65
CA GLY A 152 18.82 -1.05 4.52
C GLY A 152 18.82 0.47 4.45
N ALA A 153 19.97 1.05 4.77
CA ALA A 153 20.29 2.45 4.51
C ALA A 153 21.64 2.46 3.77
N GLY A 154 21.71 3.15 2.63
CA GLY A 154 22.95 3.24 1.85
C GLY A 154 23.03 4.54 1.07
N ALA A 155 24.18 5.21 1.15
CA ALA A 155 24.68 6.08 0.09
C ALA A 155 25.36 5.17 -0.96
N SER A 156 25.28 5.53 -2.24
CA SER A 156 25.81 4.79 -3.39
C SER A 156 26.99 3.86 -3.10
N SER A 157 26.84 2.59 -3.50
CA SER A 157 27.79 1.43 -3.48
C SER A 157 27.62 0.47 -2.29
N GLY A 158 27.06 -0.71 -2.56
CA GLY A 158 27.19 -1.89 -1.70
C GLY A 158 25.86 -2.48 -1.20
N ASP A 159 25.42 -3.58 -1.82
CA ASP A 159 24.44 -4.47 -1.22
C ASP A 159 25.08 -5.13 0.02
N VAL A 160 24.75 -4.64 1.21
CA VAL A 160 25.04 -5.38 2.45
C VAL A 160 23.89 -6.35 2.68
N VAL A 161 24.01 -7.56 2.12
CA VAL A 161 23.19 -8.70 2.54
C VAL A 161 23.82 -9.25 3.81
N THR A 162 23.37 -8.81 4.99
CA THR A 162 23.72 -9.50 6.23
C THR A 162 22.93 -10.81 6.26
N SER A 163 23.62 -11.94 6.11
CA SER A 163 23.05 -13.28 5.99
C SER A 163 22.52 -13.87 7.32
N SER A 164 22.02 -13.04 8.23
CA SER A 164 21.30 -13.46 9.44
C SER A 164 20.02 -12.63 9.59
N VAL A 165 18.95 -13.09 8.92
CA VAL A 165 17.62 -12.51 9.10
C VAL A 165 17.14 -12.84 10.52
N ALA A 166 16.88 -11.80 11.32
CA ALA A 166 16.43 -11.97 12.69
C ALA A 166 15.05 -12.67 12.74
N PRO A 167 14.72 -13.43 13.80
CA PRO A 167 13.42 -14.11 13.91
C PRO A 167 12.20 -13.17 13.83
N ASN A 168 12.34 -11.93 14.27
CA ASN A 168 11.31 -10.88 14.16
C ASN A 168 11.22 -10.24 12.75
N GLN A 169 12.00 -10.75 11.81
CA GLN A 169 12.04 -10.33 10.41
C GLN A 169 11.66 -11.44 9.46
N ARG A 170 11.42 -12.66 9.92
CA ARG A 170 10.96 -13.78 9.09
C ARG A 170 9.76 -14.46 9.72
N GLY A 171 8.89 -15.03 8.90
CA GLY A 171 7.66 -15.62 9.41
C GLY A 171 6.82 -16.26 8.34
N ARG A 172 5.54 -16.43 8.67
CA ARG A 172 4.49 -16.86 7.74
C ARG A 172 3.46 -15.76 7.55
N TYR A 173 2.96 -15.63 6.33
CA TYR A 173 1.91 -14.69 6.00
C TYR A 173 0.65 -15.38 5.48
N GLN A 174 -0.46 -14.68 5.63
CA GLN A 174 -1.75 -15.03 5.04
C GLN A 174 -2.46 -13.77 4.59
N VAL A 175 -3.15 -13.86 3.46
CA VAL A 175 -4.03 -12.80 2.95
C VAL A 175 -5.48 -13.26 3.11
N GLU A 176 -6.26 -12.46 3.83
CA GLU A 176 -7.69 -12.66 4.07
C GLU A 176 -8.42 -11.37 3.63
N GLY A 177 -9.02 -11.39 2.44
CA GLY A 177 -9.67 -10.22 1.87
C GLY A 177 -8.69 -9.10 1.56
N LEU A 178 -8.72 -8.02 2.35
CA LEU A 178 -7.79 -6.89 2.25
C LEU A 178 -6.79 -6.84 3.42
N ILE A 179 -6.74 -7.89 4.24
CA ILE A 179 -5.86 -7.97 5.41
C ILE A 179 -4.71 -8.92 5.11
N LEU A 180 -3.49 -8.39 5.20
CA LEU A 180 -2.27 -9.18 5.27
C LEU A 180 -1.92 -9.38 6.73
N ARG A 181 -1.91 -10.63 7.19
CA ARG A 181 -1.44 -11.02 8.52
C ARG A 181 -0.09 -11.71 8.40
N ILE A 182 0.90 -11.24 9.14
CA ILE A 182 2.23 -11.83 9.27
C ILE A 182 2.39 -12.30 10.71
N ARG A 183 2.72 -13.58 10.90
CA ARG A 183 3.19 -14.13 12.17
C ARG A 183 4.68 -14.38 12.04
N TYR A 184 5.48 -13.62 12.76
CA TYR A 184 6.93 -13.75 12.78
C TYR A 184 7.37 -14.96 13.62
N ASP A 185 8.57 -15.46 13.37
CA ASP A 185 9.13 -16.63 14.05
C ASP A 185 9.38 -16.36 15.55
N ASP A 186 9.43 -15.09 15.98
CA ASP A 186 9.48 -14.68 17.39
C ASP A 186 8.10 -14.67 18.09
N GLY A 187 7.04 -15.05 17.36
CA GLY A 187 5.65 -15.05 17.85
C GLY A 187 4.93 -13.71 17.75
N SER A 188 5.61 -12.63 17.34
CA SER A 188 4.95 -11.35 17.11
C SER A 188 4.05 -11.40 15.88
N VAL A 189 2.96 -10.62 15.92
CA VAL A 189 1.97 -10.56 14.84
C VAL A 189 1.86 -9.13 14.31
N GLU A 190 1.87 -9.02 12.99
CA GLU A 190 1.66 -7.79 12.26
C GLU A 190 0.46 -7.94 11.33
N GLU A 191 -0.42 -6.94 11.32
CA GLU A 191 -1.54 -6.86 10.38
C GLU A 191 -1.43 -5.57 9.60
N ARG A 192 -1.68 -5.66 8.30
CA ARG A 192 -1.60 -4.56 7.35
C ARG A 192 -2.80 -4.60 6.42
N ILE A 193 -3.22 -3.43 5.93
CA ILE A 193 -4.09 -3.40 4.75
C ILE A 193 -3.23 -3.66 3.52
N VAL A 194 -3.67 -4.61 2.70
CA VAL A 194 -3.02 -4.94 1.42
C VAL A 194 -3.95 -4.64 0.26
N ILE A 195 -3.41 -3.93 -0.73
CA ILE A 195 -4.02 -3.74 -2.04
C ILE A 195 -3.02 -4.25 -3.08
N ALA A 196 -3.52 -5.06 -4.02
CA ALA A 196 -2.76 -5.58 -5.15
C ALA A 196 -3.72 -5.74 -6.33
N ASN A 197 -3.21 -5.70 -7.56
CA ASN A 197 -4.03 -6.10 -8.71
C ASN A 197 -4.14 -7.64 -8.71
N PRO A 198 -5.33 -8.25 -8.53
CA PRO A 198 -5.45 -9.71 -8.48
C PRO A 198 -5.02 -10.40 -9.78
N LYS A 199 -5.09 -9.70 -10.92
CA LYS A 199 -4.68 -10.22 -12.24
C LYS A 199 -3.19 -10.03 -12.52
N ASP A 200 -2.54 -9.14 -11.77
CA ASP A 200 -1.11 -8.88 -11.89
C ASP A 200 -0.51 -8.47 -10.53
N PRO A 201 -0.42 -9.42 -9.59
CA PRO A 201 0.07 -9.13 -8.24
C PRO A 201 1.59 -8.96 -8.21
N LYS A 202 2.26 -9.21 -9.34
CA LYS A 202 3.71 -9.17 -9.49
C LYS A 202 4.20 -7.76 -9.80
N THR A 203 3.38 -6.84 -10.27
CA THR A 203 3.89 -5.49 -10.61
C THR A 203 4.13 -4.63 -9.36
N ALA A 204 3.09 -4.47 -8.53
CA ALA A 204 3.17 -3.65 -7.33
C ALA A 204 2.14 -4.09 -6.29
N ILE A 205 2.46 -3.83 -5.03
CA ILE A 205 1.53 -3.94 -3.90
C ILE A 205 1.53 -2.66 -3.10
N TRP A 206 0.43 -2.39 -2.41
CA TRP A 206 0.33 -1.31 -1.44
C TRP A 206 0.05 -1.91 -0.07
N LEU A 207 0.97 -1.65 0.85
CA LEU A 207 0.83 -2.05 2.25
C LEU A 207 0.61 -0.79 3.08
N ASP A 208 -0.56 -0.68 3.71
CA ASP A 208 -0.95 0.50 4.50
C ASP A 208 -0.87 1.79 3.66
N GLY A 209 -1.20 1.67 2.38
CA GLY A 209 -1.11 2.76 1.40
C GLY A 209 0.30 3.12 0.94
N ASN A 210 1.35 2.51 1.47
CA ASN A 210 2.71 2.66 0.96
C ASN A 210 2.92 1.73 -0.24
N SER A 211 3.42 2.28 -1.35
CA SER A 211 3.71 1.50 -2.55
C SER A 211 5.01 0.70 -2.40
N TYR A 212 4.97 -0.54 -2.86
CA TYR A 212 6.14 -1.40 -3.02
C TYR A 212 6.14 -1.96 -4.43
N ALA A 213 7.23 -1.72 -5.16
CA ALA A 213 7.45 -2.26 -6.49
C ALA A 213 8.21 -3.59 -6.41
N ARG A 214 7.86 -4.55 -7.27
CA ARG A 214 8.62 -5.80 -7.37
C ARG A 214 10.01 -5.55 -7.93
N ARG A 215 11.00 -6.19 -7.32
CA ARG A 215 12.38 -6.26 -7.82
C ARG A 215 12.50 -7.48 -8.73
N LYS A 216 13.19 -7.29 -9.85
CA LYS A 216 13.58 -8.37 -10.75
C LYS A 216 14.74 -9.15 -10.14
#